data_AF-A0A7W0SXN0-F1
#
_entry.id   AF-A0A7W0SXN0-F1
#
_cell.length_a   1.000
_cell.length_b   1.000
_cell.length_c   1.000
_cell.angle_alpha   90.00
_cell.angle_beta   90.00
_cell.angle_gamma   90.00
#
_symmetry.space_group_name_H-M   'P 1'
#
loop_
_entity.id
_entity.type
_entity.pdbx_description
1 polymer ?
#
loop_
_entity_poly.entity_id
_entity_poly.type
_entity_poly.pdbx_seq_one_letter_code
_entity_poly.pdbx_strand_id
1 'polypeptide(L)' 'MLTILSYIDPGTGSLVLQMIAGGVAAAAVTAKLYWRRVRRVFRLNRPEDEGTPS' A
#
# COMPACT_ATOMS: atom_id res chain seq x y z
N MET A 1 -33.88 6.14 15.23
CA MET A 1 -33.33 4.79 15.47
C MET A 1 -32.17 4.59 14.50
N LEU A 2 -30.94 4.43 15.00
CA LEU A 2 -29.72 4.37 14.19
C LEU A 2 -29.66 3.03 13.41
N THR A 3 -30.20 3.02 12.20
CA THR A 3 -30.13 1.89 11.24
C THR A 3 -28.74 1.73 10.61
N ILE A 4 -27.68 2.21 11.27
CA ILE A 4 -26.29 2.07 10.80
C ILE A 4 -25.86 0.59 10.84
N LEU A 5 -26.51 -0.23 11.66
CA LEU A 5 -26.23 -1.67 11.76
C LEU A 5 -26.92 -2.53 10.69
N SER A 6 -27.79 -1.94 9.84
CA SER A 6 -28.34 -2.64 8.67
C SER A 6 -27.39 -2.59 7.46
N TYR A 7 -26.22 -1.98 7.61
CA TYR A 7 -25.16 -1.81 6.60
C TYR A 7 -24.47 -3.13 6.17
N ILE A 8 -24.85 -4.25 6.78
CA ILE A 8 -24.50 -5.61 6.35
C ILE A 8 -25.75 -6.28 5.74
N ASP A 9 -26.41 -5.63 4.79
CA ASP A 9 -27.09 -6.42 3.75
C ASP A 9 -26.01 -7.34 3.12
N PRO A 10 -26.25 -8.66 2.96
CA PRO A 10 -25.23 -9.64 2.59
C PRO A 10 -24.48 -9.32 1.27
N GLY A 11 -25.03 -8.41 0.44
CA GLY A 11 -24.36 -7.87 -0.75
C GLY A 11 -23.23 -6.88 -0.48
N THR A 12 -23.32 -6.05 0.56
CA THR A 12 -22.35 -4.95 0.81
C THR A 12 -21.05 -5.46 1.43
N GLY A 13 -21.10 -6.49 2.28
CA GLY A 13 -19.90 -7.09 2.87
C GLY A 13 -18.93 -7.64 1.82
N SER A 14 -19.47 -8.26 0.76
CA SER A 14 -18.68 -8.80 -0.35
C SER A 14 -18.01 -7.70 -1.18
N LEU A 15 -18.68 -6.56 -1.39
CA LEU A 15 -18.09 -5.42 -2.10
C LEU A 15 -16.91 -4.82 -1.36
N VAL A 16 -17.01 -4.67 -0.03
CA VAL A 16 -15.89 -4.17 0.78
C VAL A 16 -14.69 -5.12 0.69
N LEU A 17 -14.90 -6.43 0.79
CA LEU A 17 -13.84 -7.43 0.63
C LEU A 17 -13.22 -7.39 -0.77
N GLN A 18 -14.02 -7.22 -1.83
CA GLN A 18 -13.53 -7.09 -3.19
C GLN A 18 -12.73 -5.80 -3.41
N MET A 19 -13.16 -4.68 -2.84
CA MET A 19 -12.42 -3.42 -2.89
C MET A 19 -11.09 -3.52 -2.15
N ILE A 20 -11.06 -4.19 -0.99
CA ILE A 20 -9.81 -4.45 -0.26
C ILE A 20 -8.88 -5.34 -1.09
N ALA A 21 -9.40 -6.45 -1.61
CA ALA A 21 -8.62 -7.38 -2.44
C ALA A 21 -8.08 -6.70 -3.71
N GLY A 22 -8.92 -5.94 -4.42
CA GLY A 22 -8.54 -5.16 -5.59
C GLY A 22 -7.51 -4.07 -5.26
N GLY A 23 -7.69 -3.37 -4.14
CA GLY A 23 -6.75 -2.36 -3.65
C GLY A 23 -5.38 -2.95 -3.31
N VAL A 24 -5.34 -4.09 -2.62
CA VAL A 24 -4.09 -4.81 -2.30
C VAL A 24 -3.42 -5.30 -3.58
N ALA A 25 -4.17 -5.88 -4.52
CA ALA A 25 -3.63 -6.32 -5.80
C ALA A 25 -3.05 -5.15 -6.61
N ALA A 26 -3.77 -4.04 -6.72
CA ALA A 26 -3.29 -2.84 -7.41
C ALA A 26 -2.04 -2.25 -6.74
N ALA A 27 -2.00 -2.19 -5.40
CA ALA A 27 -0.83 -1.76 -4.65
C ALA A 27 0.38 -2.68 -4.89
N ALA A 28 0.19 -3.99 -4.86
CA ALA A 28 1.26 -4.97 -5.11
C ALA A 28 1.80 -4.88 -6.54
N VAL A 29 0.91 -4.75 -7.55
CA VAL A 29 1.30 -4.59 -8.96
C VAL A 29 2.03 -3.26 -9.16
N THR A 30 1.54 -2.18 -8.56
CA THR A 30 2.20 -0.87 -8.60
C THR A 30 3.58 -0.95 -7.96
N ALA A 31 3.71 -1.50 -6.75
CA ALA A 31 4.99 -1.69 -6.08
C ALA A 31 5.97 -2.53 -6.93
N LYS A 32 5.48 -3.59 -7.59
CA LYS A 32 6.26 -4.44 -8.50
C LYS A 32 6.72 -3.68 -9.75
N LEU A 33 5.84 -2.90 -10.38
CA LEU A 33 6.16 -2.11 -11.58
C LEU A 33 7.21 -1.02 -11.26
N TYR A 34 7.03 -0.33 -10.12
CA TYR A 34 7.91 0.74 -9.68
C TYR A 34 9.08 0.26 -8.83
N TRP A 35 9.30 -1.05 -8.71
CA TRP A 35 10.31 -1.64 -7.84
C TRP A 35 11.71 -1.03 -8.01
N ARG A 36 12.10 -0.69 -9.26
CA ARG A 36 13.37 0.00 -9.54
C ARG A 36 13.42 1.41 -8.93
N ARG A 37 12.31 2.17 -8.97
CA ARG A 37 12.21 3.51 -8.42
C ARG A 37 12.06 3.49 -6.90
N VAL A 38 11.26 2.56 -6.37
CA VAL A 38 11.13 2.30 -4.93
C VAL A 38 12.49 1.95 -4.32
N ARG A 39 13.25 1.04 -4.94
CA ARG A 39 14.63 0.72 -4.51
C ARG A 39 15.57 1.91 -4.59
N ARG A 40 15.38 2.81 -5.56
CA ARG A 40 16.21 4.02 -5.71
C ARG A 40 15.92 5.03 -4.58
N VAL A 41 14.65 5.22 -4.23
CA VAL A 41 14.23 6.03 -3.07
C VAL A 41 14.72 5.41 -1.77
N PHE A 42 14.62 4.08 -1.63
CA PHE A 42 15.09 3.38 -0.42
C PHE A 42 16.63 3.37 -0.30
N ARG A 43 17.37 3.33 -1.42
CA ARG A 43 18.84 3.48 -1.42
C ARG A 43 19.31 4.91 -1.16
N LEU A 44 18.46 5.93 -1.36
CA LEU A 44 18.83 7.33 -1.10
C LEU A 44 18.99 7.63 0.39
N ASN A 45 18.48 6.76 1.27
CA ASN A 45 18.67 6.84 2.72
C ASN A 45 19.90 6.10 3.24
N ARG A 46 20.90 5.83 2.41
CA ARG A 46 22.26 5.67 2.95
C ARG A 46 22.83 7.08 2.98
N PRO A 47 22.76 7.82 4.12
CA PRO A 47 23.69 8.91 4.31
C PRO A 47 25.05 8.23 4.16
N GLU A 48 25.74 8.57 3.08
CA GLU A 48 27.18 8.47 3.07
C GLU A 48 27.61 9.32 4.25
N ASP A 49 27.86 8.63 5.36
CA ASP A 49 28.45 9.17 6.56
C ASP A 49 29.79 9.75 6.10
N GLU A 50 29.76 11.06 5.86
CA GLU A 50 30.93 11.88 5.64
C GLU A 50 31.89 11.64 6.80
N GLY A 51 32.96 10.89 6.55
CA GLY A 51 33.87 10.45 7.60
C GLY A 51 35.31 10.29 7.11
N THR A 52 35.84 11.36 6.52
CA THR A 52 37.26 11.77 6.54
C THR A 52 38.30 10.87 5.84
N PRO A 53 38.90 11.31 4.71
CA PRO A 53 40.19 10.79 4.29
C PRO A 53 41.28 11.38 5.21
N SER A 54 41.97 10.51 5.95
CA SER A 54 43.23 10.83 6.67
C SER A 54 44.44 10.49 5.81
#